data_AF-A0A7Y5W9G4-F1
#
_entry.id   AF-A0A7Y5W9G4-F1
#
_cell.length_a   1.000
_cell.length_b   1.000
_cell.length_c   1.000
_cell.angle_alpha   90.00
_cell.angle_beta   90.00
_cell.angle_gamma   90.00
#
_symmetry.space_group_name_H-M   'P 1'
#
loop_
_entity.id
_entity.type
_entity.pdbx_description
1 polymer ?
#
loop_
_entity_poly.entity_id
_entity_poly.type
_entity_poly.pdbx_seq_one_letter_code
_entity_poly.pdbx_strand_id
1 'polypeptide(L)' 'MHTDTEASIIQQLLNEDILIPSIMMAGGVVIVLICSVSSMVRSVARERTRREIAAFIAEGSLTPEQGERLMQAGRSKCG' A
#
# COMPACT_ATOMS: atom_id res chain seq x y z
N MET A 1 34.55 -10.47 26.50
CA MET A 1 33.44 -10.00 27.36
C MET A 1 32.34 -9.22 26.62
N HIS A 2 32.58 -8.62 25.44
CA HIS A 2 31.49 -8.09 24.59
C HIS A 2 31.07 -9.11 23.51
N THR A 3 32.02 -9.85 22.96
CA THR A 3 31.82 -10.88 21.92
C THR A 3 31.00 -12.08 22.39
N ASP A 4 31.01 -12.36 23.70
CA ASP A 4 30.29 -13.50 24.30
C ASP A 4 28.77 -13.24 24.36
N THR A 5 28.39 -11.97 24.52
CA THR A 5 26.98 -11.54 24.54
C THR A 5 26.37 -11.60 23.14
N GLU A 6 27.09 -11.13 22.11
CA GLU A 6 26.63 -11.18 20.73
C GLU A 6 26.43 -12.62 20.26
N ALA A 7 27.37 -13.52 20.59
CA ALA A 7 27.24 -14.94 20.28
C ALA A 7 26.00 -15.56 20.94
N SER A 8 25.68 -15.18 22.20
CA SER A 8 24.49 -15.68 22.89
C SER A 8 23.17 -15.17 22.27
N ILE A 9 23.14 -13.94 21.79
CA ILE A 9 21.97 -13.34 21.12
C ILE A 9 21.74 -14.01 19.77
N ILE A 10 22.80 -14.24 19.00
CA ILE A 10 22.71 -14.92 17.71
C ILE A 10 22.19 -16.35 17.89
N GLN A 11 22.65 -17.07 18.92
CA GLN A 11 22.17 -18.42 19.22
C GLN A 11 20.70 -18.44 19.68
N GLN A 12 20.25 -17.43 20.44
CA GLN A 12 18.83 -17.28 20.77
C GLN A 12 17.96 -16.95 19.56
N LEU A 13 18.44 -16.09 18.66
CA LEU A 13 17.72 -15.74 17.44
C LEU A 13 17.68 -16.88 16.43
N LEU A 14 18.71 -17.74 16.40
CA LEU A 14 18.75 -18.92 15.53
C LEU A 14 17.94 -20.10 16.10
N ASN A 15 17.36 -19.96 17.29
CA ASN A 15 16.45 -20.96 17.83
C ASN A 15 15.15 -20.97 17.02
N GLU A 16 14.72 -22.15 16.57
CA GLU A 16 13.57 -22.32 15.68
C GLU A 16 12.26 -21.81 16.31
N ASP A 17 12.16 -21.92 17.64
CA ASP A 17 11.03 -21.41 18.43
C ASP A 17 10.90 -19.88 18.41
N ILE A 18 11.98 -19.15 18.13
CA ILE A 18 12.03 -17.68 18.14
C ILE A 18 12.12 -17.14 16.70
N LEU A 19 12.89 -17.80 15.84
CA LEU A 19 13.14 -17.38 14.47
C LEU A 19 11.84 -17.37 13.66
N ILE A 20 11.07 -18.45 13.67
CA ILE A 20 9.83 -18.59 12.87
C ILE A 20 8.79 -17.52 13.23
N PRO A 21 8.38 -17.32 14.50
CA PRO A 21 7.41 -16.29 14.85
C PRO A 21 7.94 -14.87 14.59
N SER A 22 9.25 -14.62 14.75
CA SER A 22 9.83 -13.30 14.46
C SER A 22 9.74 -12.93 12.97
N ILE A 23 10.01 -13.87 12.07
CA ILE A 23 9.90 -13.66 10.62
C ILE A 23 8.44 -13.49 10.20
N MET A 24 7.52 -14.28 10.76
CA MET A 24 6.09 -14.13 10.48
C MET A 24 5.54 -12.77 10.93
N MET A 25 5.95 -12.29 12.10
CA MET A 25 5.57 -10.98 12.62
C MET A 25 6.15 -9.86 11.76
N ALA A 26 7.44 -9.91 11.45
CA ALA A 26 8.09 -8.93 10.58
C ALA A 26 7.45 -8.90 9.18
N GLY A 27 7.19 -10.08 8.59
CA GLY A 27 6.52 -10.21 7.30
C GLY A 27 5.10 -9.65 7.32
N GLY A 28 4.33 -9.96 8.36
CA GLY A 28 2.97 -9.44 8.55
C GLY A 28 2.94 -7.91 8.61
N VAL A 29 3.87 -7.30 9.36
CA VAL A 29 3.98 -5.83 9.44
C VAL A 29 4.27 -5.23 8.06
N VAL A 30 5.21 -5.81 7.31
CA VAL A 30 5.55 -5.33 5.96
C VAL A 30 4.34 -5.40 5.01
N ILE A 31 3.60 -6.50 5.03
CA ILE A 31 2.39 -6.66 4.20
C ILE A 31 1.35 -5.60 4.54
N VAL A 32 1.06 -5.40 5.83
CA VAL A 32 0.08 -4.39 6.29
C VAL A 32 0.48 -2.99 5.87
N LEU A 33 1.77 -2.65 5.96
CA LEU A 33 2.29 -1.35 5.52
C LEU A 33 2.06 -1.15 4.02
N ILE A 34 2.39 -2.15 3.18
CA ILE A 34 2.19 -2.07 1.73
C ILE A 34 0.69 -1.92 1.39
N CYS A 35 -0.19 -2.68 2.03
CA CYS A 35 -1.65 -2.58 1.82
C CYS A 35 -2.21 -1.22 2.25
N SER A 36 -1.69 -0.66 3.34
CA SER A 36 -2.12 0.64 3.86
C SER A 36 -1.70 1.78 2.94
N VAL A 37 -0.42 1.80 2.54
CA VAL A 37 0.12 2.82 1.64
C VAL A 37 -0.56 2.75 0.28
N SER A 38 -0.72 1.55 -0.30
CA SER A 38 -1.39 1.39 -1.60
C SER A 38 -2.84 1.88 -1.58
N SER A 39 -3.58 1.64 -0.49
CA SER A 39 -4.95 2.15 -0.32
C SER A 39 -4.98 3.68 -0.23
N MET A 40 -4.02 4.28 0.49
CA MET A 40 -3.90 5.73 0.60
C MET A 40 -3.59 6.38 -0.75
N VAL A 41 -2.58 5.86 -1.48
CA VAL A 41 -2.22 6.34 -2.82
C VAL A 41 -3.39 6.24 -3.78
N ARG A 42 -4.13 5.13 -3.78
CA ARG A 42 -5.35 4.97 -4.60
C ARG A 42 -6.42 6.00 -4.26
N SER A 43 -6.57 6.38 -2.99
CA SER A 43 -7.53 7.41 -2.60
C SER A 43 -7.13 8.78 -3.11
N VAL A 44 -5.85 9.14 -2.97
CA VAL A 44 -5.34 10.43 -3.45
C VAL A 44 -5.42 10.51 -4.97
N ALA A 45 -5.03 9.44 -5.68
CA ALA A 45 -5.10 9.38 -7.13
C ALA A 45 -6.54 9.59 -7.64
N ARG A 46 -7.53 8.92 -7.03
CA ARG A 46 -8.95 9.09 -7.41
C ARG A 46 -9.44 10.53 -7.24
N GLU A 47 -9.04 11.20 -6.16
CA GLU A 47 -9.40 12.60 -5.92
C GLU A 47 -8.74 13.53 -6.95
N ARG A 48 -7.47 13.29 -7.29
CA ARG A 48 -6.76 14.03 -8.35
C ARG A 48 -7.47 13.87 -9.70
N THR A 49 -7.76 12.64 -10.10
CA THR A 49 -8.46 12.36 -11.36
C THR A 49 -9.84 13.00 -11.41
N ARG A 50 -10.59 13.07 -10.29
CA ARG A 50 -11.87 13.80 -10.26
C ARG A 50 -11.72 15.29 -10.52
N ARG A 51 -10.67 15.92 -9.97
CA ARG A 51 -10.38 17.35 -10.19
C ARG A 51 -9.95 17.62 -11.62
N GLU A 52 -9.14 16.74 -12.19
CA GLU A 52 -8.71 16.82 -13.59
C GLU A 52 -9.88 16.66 -14.55
N ILE A 53 -10.76 15.68 -14.32
CA ILE A 53 -11.99 15.50 -15.10
C ILE A 53 -12.85 16.78 -15.05
N ALA A 54 -13.00 17.41 -13.88
CA ALA A 54 -13.75 18.67 -13.76
C ALA A 54 -13.10 19.82 -14.55
N ALA A 55 -11.76 19.92 -14.53
CA ALA A 55 -11.03 20.91 -15.30
C ALA A 55 -11.21 20.69 -16.81
N PHE A 56 -11.08 19.44 -17.30
CA PHE A 56 -11.28 19.13 -18.72
C PHE A 56 -12.70 19.38 -19.21
N ILE A 57 -13.71 19.20 -18.35
CA ILE A 57 -15.10 19.58 -18.66
C ILE A 57 -15.23 21.10 -18.75
N ALA A 58 -14.62 21.85 -17.82
CA ALA A 58 -14.64 23.31 -17.85
C ALA A 58 -13.90 23.90 -19.05
N GLU A 59 -12.83 23.25 -19.49
CA GLU A 59 -12.07 23.59 -20.71
C GLU A 59 -12.78 23.15 -21.99
N GLY A 60 -13.79 22.27 -21.89
CA GLY A 60 -14.54 21.72 -23.03
C GLY A 60 -13.81 20.63 -23.81
N SER A 61 -12.66 20.15 -23.34
CA SER A 61 -11.88 19.07 -23.95
C SER A 61 -12.44 17.67 -23.63
N LEU A 62 -13.38 17.58 -22.69
CA LEU A 62 -14.07 16.37 -22.27
C LEU A 62 -15.56 16.66 -22.08
N THR A 63 -16.46 15.82 -22.62
CA THR A 63 -17.90 16.03 -22.37
C THR A 63 -18.30 15.50 -20.98
N PRO A 64 -19.35 16.06 -20.35
CA PRO A 64 -19.85 15.56 -19.06
C PRO A 64 -20.18 14.07 -19.07
N GLU A 65 -20.76 13.55 -20.16
CA GLU A 65 -21.11 12.14 -20.32
C GLU A 65 -19.86 11.26 -20.39
N GLN A 66 -18.80 11.73 -21.04
CA GLN A 66 -17.52 11.03 -21.07
C GLN A 66 -16.84 11.03 -19.69
N GLY A 67 -16.91 12.14 -18.96
CA GLY A 67 -16.42 12.25 -17.58
C GLY A 67 -17.14 11.31 -16.62
N GLU A 68 -18.46 11.19 -16.74
CA GLU A 68 -19.29 10.28 -15.95
C GLU A 68 -18.85 8.81 -16.15
N ARG A 69 -18.63 8.41 -17.40
CA ARG A 69 -18.13 7.07 -17.76
C ARG A 69 -16.71 6.81 -17.23
N LEU A 70 -15.81 7.79 -17.29
CA LEU A 70 -14.46 7.68 -16.73
C LEU A 70 -14.49 7.49 -15.20
N MET A 71 -15.36 8.23 -14.50
CA MET A 71 -15.53 8.07 -13.05
C MET A 71 -16.14 6.70 -12.67
N GLN A 72 -16.96 6.10 -13.54
CA GLN A 72 -17.45 4.73 -13.35
C GLN A 72 -16.38 3.67 -13.63
N ALA A 73 -15.55 3.83 -14.66
CA ALA A 73 -14.50 2.87 -15.01
C ALA A 73 -13.50 2.65 -13.87
N GLY A 74 -13.18 3.70 -13.11
CA GLY A 74 -12.32 3.62 -11.92
C GLY A 74 -12.93 2.88 -10.71
N ARG A 75 -14.19 2.45 -10.77
CA ARG A 75 -14.86 1.63 -9.74
C ARG A 75 -14.80 0.11 -10.04
N SER A 76 -14.08 -0.29 -11.08
CA SER A 76 -13.87 -1.71 -11.42
C SER A 76 -13.35 -2.49 -10.21
N LYS A 77 -14.12 -3.51 -9.79
CA LYS A 77 -13.82 -4.35 -8.64
C LYS A 77 -12.57 -5.18 -8.91
N CYS A 78 -11.42 -4.77 -8.38
CA CYS A 78 -10.46 -5.76 -7.92
C CYS A 78 -10.96 -6.28 -6.57
N GLY A 79 -11.67 -7.40 -6.62
CA GLY A 79 -11.64 -8.37 -5.52
C GLY A 79 -10.31 -9.12 -5.59
#